data_AF-A0A0Q8XPW5-F1
#
_entry.id   AF-A0A0Q8XPW5-F1
#
_cell.length_a   1.000
_cell.length_b   1.000
_cell.length_c   1.000
_cell.angle_alpha   90.00
_cell.angle_beta   90.00
_cell.angle_gamma   90.00
#
_symmetry.space_group_name_H-M   'P 1'
#
loop_
_entity.id
_entity.type
_entity.pdbx_description
1 polymer ?
#
loop_
_entity_poly.entity_id
_entity_poly.type
_entity_poly.pdbx_seq_one_letter_code
_entity_poly.pdbx_strand_id
1 'polypeptide(L)'
;MKYTLATSMLLILTACGGNVPKDAQKTADILTGDAKGAAADNPVCKLFAPADLQTYAGEPLNTGENAGGGTGCQWPAKDGEGFVMVVAVPADYAEVPSLAEGFREVPELGGKGFAAADMGGWVAGAVRGKEFVKVSISGGKATADNAIALFKETVKRRPAG
;
A
#
# COMPACT_ATOMS: atom_id res chain seq x y z
N MET A 1 -24.51 65.21 -2.17
CA MET A 1 -24.00 64.35 -3.27
C MET A 1 -23.41 63.10 -2.61
N LYS A 2 -24.11 61.97 -2.50
CA LYS A 2 -24.44 60.90 -3.48
C LYS A 2 -23.24 59.99 -3.86
N TYR A 3 -23.33 58.74 -3.35
CA TYR A 3 -22.68 57.45 -3.70
C TYR A 3 -21.18 57.28 -3.37
N THR A 4 -20.76 56.18 -2.72
CA THR A 4 -20.50 54.91 -3.42
C THR A 4 -20.59 53.68 -2.48
N LEU A 5 -21.45 52.72 -2.85
CA LEU A 5 -21.39 51.31 -2.45
C LEU A 5 -20.31 50.61 -3.31
N ALA A 6 -19.51 49.72 -2.71
CA ALA A 6 -18.83 48.63 -3.42
C ALA A 6 -18.51 47.51 -2.42
N THR A 7 -19.42 46.57 -2.22
CA THR A 7 -19.45 45.23 -2.85
C THR A 7 -18.31 44.33 -2.37
N SER A 8 -18.58 43.61 -1.27
CA SER A 8 -17.81 42.45 -0.82
C SER A 8 -17.89 41.33 -1.85
N MET A 9 -16.74 40.92 -2.39
CA MET A 9 -16.64 39.78 -3.30
C MET A 9 -16.58 38.49 -2.47
N LEU A 10 -17.72 37.80 -2.38
CA LEU A 10 -17.83 36.46 -1.78
C LEU A 10 -17.33 35.44 -2.82
N LEU A 11 -16.15 34.86 -2.62
CA LEU A 11 -15.67 33.70 -3.39
C LEU A 11 -16.38 32.44 -2.86
N ILE A 12 -17.45 32.03 -3.55
CA ILE A 12 -18.15 30.77 -3.30
C ILE A 12 -17.36 29.66 -4.01
N LEU A 13 -16.52 28.93 -3.25
CA LEU A 13 -15.95 27.65 -3.69
C LEU A 13 -17.01 26.54 -3.49
N THR A 14 -17.97 26.46 -4.41
CA THR A 14 -18.81 25.27 -4.59
C THR A 14 -18.19 24.40 -5.67
N ALA A 15 -17.40 23.41 -5.28
CA ALA A 15 -16.90 22.37 -6.18
C ALA A 15 -16.98 20.98 -5.52
N CYS A 16 -18.20 20.57 -5.18
CA CYS A 16 -18.53 19.18 -4.88
C CYS A 16 -19.63 18.77 -5.87
N GLY A 17 -19.26 18.18 -7.02
CA GLY A 17 -20.24 17.64 -7.97
C GLY A 17 -19.93 17.75 -9.47
N GLY A 18 -18.69 18.10 -9.87
CA GLY A 18 -18.31 18.13 -11.28
C GLY A 18 -17.75 16.79 -11.77
N ASN A 19 -18.22 16.31 -12.93
CA ASN A 19 -17.59 15.20 -13.66
C ASN A 19 -16.08 15.45 -13.77
N VAL A 20 -15.26 14.59 -13.15
CA VAL A 20 -13.80 14.62 -13.31
C VAL A 20 -13.49 14.49 -14.80
N PRO A 21 -12.65 15.36 -15.39
CA PRO A 21 -12.24 15.22 -16.78
C PRO A 21 -11.69 13.82 -17.05
N LYS A 22 -12.08 13.19 -18.16
CA LYS A 22 -11.68 11.80 -18.47
C LYS A 22 -10.18 11.58 -18.45
N ASP A 23 -9.40 12.57 -18.88
CA ASP A 23 -7.93 12.49 -18.87
C ASP A 23 -7.36 12.57 -17.47
N ALA A 24 -7.99 13.32 -16.56
CA ALA A 24 -7.62 13.37 -15.15
C ALA A 24 -7.94 12.03 -14.47
N GLN A 25 -9.11 11.45 -14.75
CA GLN A 25 -9.46 10.11 -14.25
C GLN A 25 -8.49 9.05 -14.76
N LYS A 26 -8.21 9.03 -16.07
CA LYS A 26 -7.25 8.09 -16.66
C LYS A 26 -5.86 8.22 -16.05
N THR A 27 -5.41 9.44 -15.79
CA THR A 27 -4.12 9.69 -15.13
C THR A 27 -4.14 9.15 -13.71
N ALA A 28 -5.21 9.42 -12.95
CA ALA A 28 -5.38 8.87 -11.61
C ALA A 28 -5.38 7.33 -11.62
N ASP A 29 -6.14 6.69 -12.51
CA ASP A 29 -6.21 5.24 -12.65
C ASP A 29 -4.85 4.61 -12.97
N ILE A 30 -4.01 5.28 -13.75
CA ILE A 30 -2.64 4.81 -14.02
C ILE A 30 -1.77 4.90 -12.76
N LEU A 31 -1.89 5.98 -11.99
CA LEU A 31 -1.09 6.21 -10.78
C LEU A 31 -1.48 5.26 -9.64
N THR A 32 -2.77 4.99 -9.45
CA THR A 32 -3.27 4.04 -8.45
C THR A 32 -3.11 2.59 -8.90
N GLY A 33 -3.03 2.36 -10.21
CA GLY A 33 -2.99 1.03 -10.81
C GLY A 33 -4.37 0.49 -11.21
N ASP A 34 -5.45 1.24 -10.99
CA ASP A 34 -6.82 0.89 -11.41
C ASP A 34 -6.97 0.75 -12.93
N ALA A 35 -6.04 1.32 -13.72
CA ALA A 35 -5.95 1.09 -15.15
C ALA A 35 -5.74 -0.40 -15.52
N LYS A 36 -5.25 -1.22 -14.59
CA LYS A 36 -5.10 -2.69 -14.73
C LYS A 36 -6.35 -3.47 -14.29
N GLY A 37 -7.36 -2.80 -13.74
CA GLY A 37 -8.56 -3.40 -13.18
C GLY A 37 -8.81 -2.92 -11.74
N ALA A 38 -10.06 -3.06 -11.29
CA ALA A 38 -10.45 -2.63 -9.94
C ALA A 38 -9.73 -3.46 -8.86
N ALA A 39 -9.52 -2.88 -7.68
CA ALA A 39 -8.93 -3.59 -6.53
C ALA A 39 -9.72 -4.86 -6.15
N ALA A 40 -11.04 -4.87 -6.37
CA ALA A 40 -11.88 -6.05 -6.16
C ALA A 40 -11.54 -7.23 -7.09
N ASP A 41 -10.86 -6.99 -8.20
CA ASP A 41 -10.41 -8.01 -9.15
C ASP A 41 -8.93 -8.39 -8.94
N ASN A 42 -8.16 -7.55 -8.25
CA ASN A 42 -6.75 -7.79 -7.96
C ASN A 42 -6.57 -9.01 -7.03
N PRO A 43 -5.84 -10.07 -7.45
CA PRO A 43 -5.67 -11.26 -6.64
C PRO A 43 -4.90 -11.01 -5.33
N VAL A 44 -4.05 -9.98 -5.27
CA VAL A 44 -3.35 -9.60 -4.03
C VAL A 44 -4.32 -8.99 -3.02
N CYS A 45 -5.28 -8.18 -3.47
CA CYS A 45 -6.31 -7.61 -2.59
C CYS A 45 -7.27 -8.66 -2.02
N LYS A 46 -7.37 -9.83 -2.68
CA LYS A 46 -8.19 -10.96 -2.20
C LYS A 46 -7.49 -11.82 -1.16
N LEU A 47 -6.19 -11.61 -0.90
CA LEU A 47 -5.43 -12.44 0.04
C LEU A 47 -5.91 -12.27 1.49
N PHE A 48 -6.37 -11.08 1.86
CA PHE A 48 -6.69 -10.76 3.24
C PHE A 48 -7.99 -9.98 3.37
N ALA A 49 -8.78 -10.33 4.39
CA ALA A 49 -9.77 -9.42 4.91
C ALA A 49 -9.06 -8.36 5.80
N PRO A 50 -9.56 -7.12 5.89
CA PRO A 50 -8.95 -6.10 6.75
C PRO A 50 -8.79 -6.54 8.21
N ALA A 51 -9.73 -7.34 8.72
CA ALA A 51 -9.70 -7.89 10.08
C ALA A 51 -8.50 -8.82 10.33
N ASP A 52 -8.07 -9.60 9.33
CA ASP A 52 -6.89 -10.48 9.45
C ASP A 52 -5.62 -9.65 9.67
N LEU A 53 -5.56 -8.47 9.05
CA LEU A 53 -4.37 -7.63 9.02
C LEU A 53 -4.20 -6.76 10.28
N GLN A 54 -5.28 -6.54 11.05
CA GLN A 54 -5.24 -5.76 12.29
C GLN A 54 -4.29 -6.38 13.32
N THR A 55 -4.08 -7.71 13.29
CA THR A 55 -3.14 -8.36 14.21
C THR A 55 -1.68 -7.93 13.96
N TYR A 56 -1.35 -7.55 12.73
CA TYR A 56 0.00 -7.10 12.34
C TYR A 56 0.16 -5.60 12.46
N ALA A 57 -0.82 -4.82 12.00
CA ALA A 57 -0.79 -3.35 12.05
C ALA A 57 -1.01 -2.81 13.48
N GLY A 58 -1.88 -3.48 14.25
CA GLY A 58 -2.28 -3.06 15.59
C GLY A 58 -3.52 -2.18 15.63
N GLU A 59 -4.14 -1.92 14.49
CA GLU A 59 -5.26 -0.99 14.35
C GLU A 59 -6.25 -1.43 13.26
N PRO A 60 -7.48 -0.89 13.28
CA PRO A 60 -8.46 -1.16 12.23
C PRO A 60 -8.03 -0.62 10.87
N LEU A 61 -8.15 -1.46 9.84
CA LEU A 61 -7.85 -1.09 8.45
C LEU A 61 -9.13 -0.94 7.60
N ASN A 62 -9.01 -0.13 6.54
CA ASN A 62 -9.99 -0.03 5.46
C ASN A 62 -9.90 -1.21 4.49
N THR A 63 -10.83 -1.27 3.54
CA THR A 63 -10.77 -2.21 2.41
C THR A 63 -9.50 -1.98 1.58
N GLY A 64 -8.97 -3.05 0.99
CA GLY A 64 -7.78 -2.99 0.17
C GLY A 64 -8.00 -2.21 -1.12
N GLU A 65 -7.01 -1.39 -1.49
CA GLU A 65 -6.92 -0.63 -2.73
C GLU A 65 -5.69 -1.06 -3.53
N ASN A 66 -5.73 -0.84 -4.86
CA ASN A 66 -4.59 -1.17 -5.71
C ASN A 66 -3.33 -0.40 -5.27
N ALA A 67 -2.19 -1.09 -5.28
CA ALA A 67 -0.89 -0.51 -4.94
C ALA A 67 0.20 -1.05 -5.87
N GLY A 68 1.39 -0.44 -5.84
CA GLY A 68 2.52 -0.86 -6.67
C GLY A 68 2.23 -0.77 -8.18
N GLY A 69 1.43 0.21 -8.61
CA GLY A 69 0.96 0.30 -10.00
C GLY A 69 0.09 -0.90 -10.41
N GLY A 70 -0.71 -1.42 -9.47
CA GLY A 70 -1.66 -2.52 -9.68
C GLY A 70 -1.05 -3.94 -9.55
N THR A 71 0.18 -4.07 -9.08
CA THR A 71 0.81 -5.39 -8.79
C THR A 71 0.68 -5.81 -7.32
N GLY A 72 0.13 -4.92 -6.49
CA GLY A 72 -0.06 -5.14 -5.08
C GLY A 72 -1.37 -4.59 -4.57
N CYS A 73 -1.54 -4.68 -3.27
CA CYS A 73 -2.67 -4.13 -2.55
C CYS A 73 -2.21 -3.43 -1.27
N GLN A 74 -2.86 -2.33 -0.94
CA GLN A 74 -2.68 -1.59 0.30
C GLN A 74 -3.98 -1.55 1.09
N TRP A 75 -3.91 -1.73 2.40
CA TRP A 75 -5.00 -1.56 3.35
C TRP A 75 -4.62 -0.41 4.30
N PRO A 76 -5.09 0.82 4.05
CA PRO A 76 -4.76 1.96 4.90
C PRO A 76 -5.49 1.86 6.25
N ALA A 77 -4.85 2.36 7.30
CA ALA A 77 -5.47 2.49 8.62
C ALA A 77 -6.69 3.41 8.56
N LYS A 78 -7.68 3.15 9.41
CA LYS A 78 -8.95 3.92 9.43
C LYS A 78 -8.79 5.35 9.91
N ASP A 79 -7.83 5.60 10.77
CA ASP A 79 -7.48 6.95 11.23
C ASP A 79 -6.55 7.71 10.27
N GLY A 80 -6.07 7.03 9.23
CA GLY A 80 -5.16 7.58 8.23
C GLY A 80 -3.68 7.46 8.58
N GLU A 81 -3.33 6.92 9.76
CA GLU A 81 -1.97 6.92 10.30
C GLU A 81 -1.38 5.50 10.34
N GLY A 82 -1.28 4.88 9.16
CA GLY A 82 -0.70 3.55 9.03
C GLY A 82 -1.23 2.82 7.80
N PHE A 83 -0.62 1.68 7.50
CA PHE A 83 -1.06 0.81 6.42
C PHE A 83 -0.45 -0.58 6.53
N VAL A 84 -1.08 -1.51 5.83
CA VAL A 84 -0.44 -2.76 5.40
C VAL A 84 -0.40 -2.77 3.89
N MET A 85 0.73 -3.14 3.30
CA MET A 85 0.86 -3.30 1.85
C MET A 85 1.50 -4.64 1.52
N VAL A 86 1.02 -5.27 0.46
CA VAL A 86 1.64 -6.45 -0.16
C VAL A 86 1.85 -6.15 -1.62
N VAL A 87 3.07 -6.36 -2.12
CA VAL A 87 3.39 -6.29 -3.55
C VAL A 87 4.03 -7.60 -4.01
N ALA A 88 3.72 -8.00 -5.24
CA ALA A 88 4.38 -9.09 -5.93
C ALA A 88 4.76 -8.61 -7.34
N VAL A 89 6.05 -8.60 -7.63
CA VAL A 89 6.60 -8.10 -8.89
C VAL A 89 7.59 -9.11 -9.45
N PRO A 90 7.98 -9.02 -10.74
CA PRO A 90 9.04 -9.86 -11.26
C PRO A 90 10.35 -9.70 -10.46
N ALA A 91 11.13 -10.77 -10.34
CA ALA A 91 12.28 -10.81 -9.43
C ALA A 91 13.43 -9.83 -9.78
N ASP A 92 13.48 -9.31 -11.01
CA ASP A 92 14.41 -8.26 -11.44
C ASP A 92 14.08 -6.89 -10.86
N TYR A 93 12.85 -6.67 -10.38
CA TYR A 93 12.44 -5.51 -9.59
C TYR A 93 12.71 -5.68 -8.09
N ALA A 94 13.48 -6.69 -7.66
CA ALA A 94 13.75 -6.92 -6.25
C ALA A 94 14.53 -5.76 -5.61
N GLU A 95 13.86 -5.04 -4.71
CA GLU A 95 14.46 -4.03 -3.85
C GLU A 95 14.87 -4.67 -2.52
N VAL A 96 16.12 -5.10 -2.44
CA VAL A 96 16.70 -5.65 -1.21
C VAL A 96 17.59 -4.58 -0.58
N PRO A 97 17.16 -3.93 0.52
CA PRO A 97 18.00 -2.98 1.23
C PRO A 97 19.21 -3.71 1.82
N SER A 98 20.31 -3.00 2.04
CA SER A 98 21.50 -3.57 2.71
C SER A 98 22.06 -2.68 3.82
N LEU A 99 21.57 -1.44 3.94
CA LEU A 99 22.05 -0.43 4.89
C LEU A 99 20.92 0.21 5.70
N ALA A 100 19.71 -0.34 5.62
CA ALA A 100 18.59 0.14 6.41
C ALA A 100 18.79 -0.20 7.90
N GLU A 101 18.32 0.68 8.78
CA GLU A 101 18.33 0.43 10.22
C GLU A 101 17.57 -0.86 10.54
N GLY A 102 18.12 -1.67 11.44
CA GLY A 102 17.51 -2.93 11.85
C GLY A 102 17.40 -3.97 10.74
N PHE A 103 18.13 -3.81 9.63
CA PHE A 103 18.20 -4.79 8.56
C PHE A 103 18.63 -6.16 9.10
N ARG A 104 17.92 -7.20 8.67
CA ARG A 104 18.20 -8.60 8.97
C ARG A 104 18.07 -9.40 7.70
N GLU A 105 19.05 -10.26 7.45
CA GLU A 105 18.86 -11.36 6.51
C GLU A 105 17.95 -12.41 7.15
N VAL A 106 16.98 -12.90 6.39
CA VAL A 106 15.96 -13.86 6.84
C VAL A 106 15.87 -14.97 5.79
N PRO A 107 16.89 -15.84 5.70
CA PRO A 107 17.05 -16.80 4.60
C PRO A 107 15.88 -17.78 4.50
N GLU A 108 15.15 -18.04 5.59
CA GLU A 108 13.97 -18.91 5.57
C GLU A 108 12.78 -18.33 4.78
N LEU A 109 12.79 -17.04 4.44
CA LEU A 109 11.75 -16.44 3.61
C LEU A 109 11.90 -16.80 2.13
N GLY A 110 13.13 -17.03 1.66
CA GLY A 110 13.45 -17.30 0.27
C GLY A 110 14.79 -16.71 -0.16
N GLY A 111 15.02 -16.63 -1.47
CA GLY A 111 16.24 -16.03 -2.01
C GLY A 111 16.33 -14.55 -1.65
N LYS A 112 17.46 -14.09 -1.11
CA LYS A 112 17.63 -12.71 -0.61
C LYS A 112 16.52 -12.29 0.38
N GLY A 113 16.05 -13.22 1.21
CA GLY A 113 15.06 -12.93 2.24
C GLY A 113 15.58 -11.91 3.25
N PHE A 114 14.75 -10.93 3.61
CA PHE A 114 15.13 -9.88 4.55
C PHE A 114 13.95 -9.32 5.35
N ALA A 115 14.28 -8.60 6.42
CA ALA A 115 13.42 -7.65 7.10
C ALA A 115 14.19 -6.37 7.43
N ALA A 116 13.53 -5.20 7.38
CA ALA A 116 14.16 -3.91 7.65
C ALA A 116 13.14 -2.87 8.09
N ALA A 117 13.60 -1.81 8.78
CA ALA A 117 12.76 -0.63 9.00
C ALA A 117 12.55 0.12 7.68
N ASP A 118 11.38 0.71 7.48
CA ASP A 118 11.02 1.51 6.30
C ASP A 118 10.01 2.59 6.67
N MET A 119 10.34 3.87 6.43
CA MET A 119 9.47 5.04 6.59
C MET A 119 8.43 4.95 7.74
N GLY A 120 8.88 4.79 8.98
CA GLY A 120 8.01 4.74 10.16
C GLY A 120 7.31 3.39 10.40
N GLY A 121 7.68 2.36 9.64
CA GLY A 121 7.20 1.00 9.76
C GLY A 121 8.29 -0.04 9.52
N TRP A 122 7.87 -1.24 9.13
CA TRP A 122 8.73 -2.38 8.86
C TRP A 122 8.34 -3.09 7.57
N VAL A 123 9.35 -3.62 6.88
CA VAL A 123 9.18 -4.43 5.68
C VAL A 123 9.80 -5.80 5.86
N ALA A 124 9.25 -6.78 5.14
CA ALA A 124 9.88 -8.05 4.90
C ALA A 124 9.69 -8.45 3.44
N GLY A 125 10.73 -9.02 2.83
CA GLY A 125 10.68 -9.38 1.42
C GLY A 125 11.61 -10.52 1.08
N ALA A 126 11.33 -11.21 -0.03
CA ALA A 126 12.20 -12.24 -0.59
C ALA A 126 11.88 -12.50 -2.06
N VAL A 127 12.89 -13.00 -2.77
CA VAL A 127 12.74 -13.61 -4.09
C VAL A 127 12.22 -15.04 -3.93
N ARG A 128 11.14 -15.35 -4.66
CA ARG A 128 10.42 -16.62 -4.68
C ARG A 128 10.22 -17.04 -6.13
N GLY A 129 11.09 -17.91 -6.65
CA GLY A 129 11.04 -18.30 -8.06
C GLY A 129 11.31 -17.11 -8.98
N LYS A 130 10.32 -16.74 -9.81
CA LYS A 130 10.41 -15.62 -10.76
C LYS A 130 9.88 -14.30 -10.20
N GLU A 131 9.40 -14.29 -8.96
CA GLU A 131 8.80 -13.12 -8.34
C GLU A 131 9.63 -12.63 -7.15
N PHE A 132 9.59 -11.32 -6.91
CA PHE A 132 9.92 -10.71 -5.64
C PHE A 132 8.65 -10.32 -4.92
N VAL A 133 8.56 -10.73 -3.67
CA VAL A 133 7.44 -10.42 -2.78
C VAL A 133 7.95 -9.49 -1.70
N LYS A 134 7.19 -8.43 -1.41
CA LYS A 134 7.46 -7.55 -0.28
C LYS A 134 6.16 -7.24 0.43
N VAL A 135 6.22 -7.24 1.76
CA VAL A 135 5.17 -6.72 2.62
C VAL A 135 5.70 -5.51 3.37
N SER A 136 4.84 -4.53 3.60
CA SER A 136 5.12 -3.35 4.40
C SER A 136 4.02 -3.22 5.44
N ILE A 137 4.40 -2.91 6.68
CA ILE A 137 3.47 -2.61 7.76
C ILE A 137 3.91 -1.33 8.47
N SER A 138 2.97 -0.44 8.72
CA SER A 138 3.09 0.67 9.65
C SER A 138 1.89 0.65 10.59
N GLY A 139 2.04 1.28 11.76
CA GLY A 139 1.04 1.22 12.82
C GLY A 139 1.59 0.81 14.18
N GLY A 140 0.73 0.81 15.20
CA GLY A 140 1.12 0.60 16.59
C GLY A 140 1.76 -0.77 16.91
N LYS A 141 1.65 -1.76 16.02
CA LYS A 141 2.31 -3.07 16.13
C LYS A 141 3.34 -3.34 15.04
N ALA A 142 3.75 -2.36 14.25
CA ALA A 142 4.75 -2.55 13.22
C ALA A 142 6.11 -2.94 13.83
N THR A 143 6.56 -4.16 13.56
CA THR A 143 7.86 -4.70 13.99
C THR A 143 8.44 -5.61 12.91
N ALA A 144 9.75 -5.88 12.97
CA ALA A 144 10.41 -6.85 12.09
C ALA A 144 9.68 -8.21 12.10
N ASP A 145 9.35 -8.69 13.30
CA ASP A 145 8.75 -10.02 13.48
C ASP A 145 7.34 -10.07 12.92
N ASN A 146 6.55 -9.00 13.06
CA ASN A 146 5.22 -8.92 12.46
C ASN A 146 5.30 -8.80 10.92
N ALA A 147 6.29 -8.09 10.38
CA ALA A 147 6.51 -8.04 8.93
C ALA A 147 6.89 -9.43 8.39
N ILE A 148 7.80 -10.13 9.06
CA ILE A 148 8.20 -11.51 8.73
C ILE A 148 7.00 -12.46 8.83
N ALA A 149 6.18 -12.35 9.87
CA ALA A 149 4.99 -13.17 10.06
C ALA A 149 3.94 -12.92 8.97
N LEU A 150 3.68 -11.65 8.64
CA LEU A 150 2.78 -11.28 7.54
C LEU A 150 3.31 -11.80 6.19
N PHE A 151 4.62 -11.70 5.94
CA PHE A 151 5.22 -12.25 4.73
C PHE A 151 4.96 -13.75 4.63
N LYS A 152 5.21 -14.50 5.71
CA LYS A 152 4.98 -15.95 5.77
C LYS A 152 3.52 -16.31 5.48
N GLU A 153 2.56 -15.58 6.06
CA GLU A 153 1.14 -15.79 5.77
C GLU A 153 0.79 -15.40 4.32
N THR A 154 1.36 -14.33 3.80
CA THR A 154 1.18 -13.88 2.41
C THR A 154 1.59 -14.98 1.42
N VAL A 155 2.78 -15.55 1.57
CA VAL A 155 3.26 -16.61 0.65
C VAL A 155 2.55 -17.95 0.85
N LYS A 156 1.91 -18.17 2.00
CA LYS A 156 1.05 -19.33 2.23
C LYS A 156 -0.27 -19.18 1.47
N ARG A 157 -0.88 -17.98 1.48
CA ARG A 157 -2.12 -17.68 0.74
C ARG A 157 -1.89 -17.49 -0.76
N ARG A 158 -0.69 -17.06 -1.14
CA ARG A 158 -0.21 -16.93 -2.52
C ARG A 158 0.97 -17.87 -2.76
N PRO A 159 0.73 -19.17 -3.03
CA PRO A 159 1.80 -20.04 -3.46
C PRO A 159 2.44 -19.47 -4.74
N ALA A 160 3.76 -19.59 -4.86
CA ALA A 160 4.48 -19.10 -6.03
C ALA A 160 3.91 -19.73 -7.31
N GLY A 161 3.69 -18.90 -8.33
CA GLY A 161 3.32 -19.35 -9.67
C GLY A 161 4.50 -19.95 -10.44
#